data_AF-A7HKF4-F1
#
_entry.id   AF-A7HKF4-F1
#
_cell.length_a   1.000
_cell.length_b   1.000
_cell.length_c   1.000
_cell.angle_alpha   90.00
_cell.angle_beta   90.00
_cell.angle_gamma   90.00
#
_symmetry.space_group_name_H-M   'P 1'
#
loop_
_entity.id
_entity.type
_entity.pdbx_description
1 polymer ?
#
loop_
_entity_poly.entity_id
_entity_poly.type
_entity_poly.pdbx_seq_one_letter_code
_entity_poly.pdbx_strand_id
1 'polypeptide(L)'
;MVISNKDIKTIYFCPKKAKLDIQNENRQLSDFLFTTEVFGCYLGVQVDEVLSDNPLIVKILKSGKKISEYHMLEGAFIAYVAESNDIDLREIIFESTYYSVSITRTNWRHYITKLLSLLSYFCEESEFKISKTHLCRLCKYSGQCFHETVNLESLTFIQGIKGKTLEKLNSMGITSLRDIISMYEKLKKEFGEEKAQRLYYHANSIIENKPVLFKKVDKLSDGIYLDIESYTPFDFDYLFGVLENGRYIPFLATDPSKERYTFENIVKYLEKRQQPIYHFHNYEIMRFKKLSKKYGVNLSKELLSRFVDVYKIYAGHVALPIPSYSLKSIARFFGFNWRTDINGLSVINYYREYLATNNKSILKEILKYNEDDVRATEFIVKKLNELSEINENGGN
;
A
#
# COMPACT_ATOMS: atom_id res chain seq x y z
N MET A 1 -13.65 -24.31 -6.71
CA MET A 1 -12.85 -23.30 -5.96
C MET A 1 -13.53 -23.07 -4.62
N VAL A 2 -12.79 -22.88 -3.52
CA VAL A 2 -13.36 -22.62 -2.18
C VAL A 2 -13.11 -21.17 -1.79
N ILE A 3 -14.19 -20.39 -1.65
CA ILE A 3 -14.18 -18.96 -1.30
C ILE A 3 -14.51 -18.82 0.19
N SER A 4 -13.75 -18.00 0.91
CA SER A 4 -13.99 -17.64 2.31
C SER A 4 -14.68 -16.29 2.42
N ASN A 5 -15.43 -16.04 3.51
CA ASN A 5 -15.89 -14.68 3.85
C ASN A 5 -14.71 -13.69 3.97
N LYS A 6 -13.52 -14.16 4.35
CA LYS A 6 -12.29 -13.34 4.42
C LYS A 6 -11.83 -12.82 3.05
N ASP A 7 -12.23 -13.47 1.95
CA ASP A 7 -11.88 -13.05 0.60
C ASP A 7 -12.74 -11.90 0.07
N ILE A 8 -13.91 -11.64 0.68
CA ILE A 8 -14.92 -10.70 0.17
C ILE A 8 -14.34 -9.31 -0.05
N LYS A 9 -13.45 -8.85 0.83
CA LYS A 9 -12.75 -7.58 0.64
C LYS A 9 -11.93 -7.57 -0.65
N THR A 10 -11.16 -8.63 -0.90
CA THR A 10 -10.30 -8.71 -2.09
C THR A 10 -11.14 -8.92 -3.34
N ILE A 11 -12.18 -9.75 -3.30
CA ILE A 11 -13.12 -9.93 -4.43
C ILE A 11 -13.77 -8.58 -4.77
N TYR A 12 -14.26 -7.85 -3.77
CA TYR A 12 -14.91 -6.56 -3.97
C TYR A 12 -14.00 -5.50 -4.60
N PHE A 13 -12.74 -5.43 -4.19
CA PHE A 13 -11.81 -4.40 -4.69
C PHE A 13 -10.97 -4.84 -5.90
N CYS A 14 -10.59 -6.11 -5.98
CA CYS A 14 -9.68 -6.63 -7.00
C CYS A 14 -9.94 -8.13 -7.24
N PRO A 15 -10.98 -8.49 -8.03
CA PRO A 15 -11.31 -9.86 -8.38
C PRO A 15 -10.12 -10.66 -8.91
N LYS A 16 -9.30 -10.08 -9.80
CA LYS A 16 -8.11 -10.74 -10.34
C LYS A 16 -7.14 -11.21 -9.23
N LYS A 17 -6.85 -10.34 -8.26
CA LYS A 17 -6.01 -10.70 -7.11
C LYS A 17 -6.66 -11.81 -6.28
N ALA A 18 -7.96 -11.71 -6.00
CA ALA A 18 -8.67 -12.72 -5.23
C ALA A 18 -8.61 -14.09 -5.92
N LYS A 19 -8.86 -14.16 -7.23
CA LYS A 19 -8.80 -15.40 -8.00
C LYS A 19 -7.41 -16.05 -7.91
N LEU A 20 -6.36 -15.26 -8.13
CA LEU A 20 -4.98 -15.74 -8.06
C LEU A 20 -4.58 -16.19 -6.65
N ASP A 21 -4.98 -15.46 -5.61
CA ASP A 21 -4.68 -15.85 -4.23
C ASP A 21 -5.42 -17.16 -3.85
N ILE A 22 -6.72 -17.25 -4.14
CA ILE A 22 -7.52 -18.44 -3.84
C ILE A 22 -7.03 -19.68 -4.60
N GLN A 23 -6.61 -19.53 -5.87
CA GLN A 23 -6.05 -20.65 -6.66
C GLN A 23 -4.71 -21.15 -6.14
N ASN A 24 -3.93 -20.29 -5.48
CA ASN A 24 -2.64 -20.65 -4.89
C ASN A 24 -2.76 -21.20 -3.46
N GLU A 25 -3.96 -21.15 -2.85
CA GLU A 25 -4.22 -21.67 -1.52
C GLU A 25 -4.81 -23.07 -1.60
N ASN A 26 -4.21 -24.02 -0.87
CA ASN A 26 -4.75 -25.36 -0.72
C ASN A 26 -5.79 -25.36 0.41
N ARG A 27 -7.06 -25.13 0.06
CA ARG A 27 -8.18 -25.06 1.00
C ARG A 27 -9.01 -26.34 0.95
N GLN A 28 -9.26 -26.94 2.11
CA GLN A 28 -10.15 -28.09 2.26
C GLN A 28 -11.48 -27.63 2.87
N LEU A 29 -12.58 -28.30 2.52
CA LEU A 29 -13.90 -27.94 3.06
C LEU A 29 -13.97 -28.09 4.59
N SER A 30 -13.15 -28.98 5.17
CA SER A 30 -13.00 -29.17 6.62
C SER A 30 -12.38 -27.96 7.35
N ASP A 31 -11.78 -27.01 6.63
CA ASP A 31 -11.15 -25.82 7.23
C ASP A 31 -12.18 -24.74 7.60
N PHE A 32 -13.46 -24.98 7.30
CA PHE A 32 -14.55 -24.02 7.41
C PHE A 32 -15.60 -24.49 8.40
N LEU A 33 -16.17 -23.54 9.14
CA LEU A 33 -17.21 -23.82 10.13
C LEU A 33 -18.47 -24.39 9.45
N PHE A 34 -18.89 -23.75 8.37
CA PHE A 34 -20.01 -24.16 7.53
C PHE A 34 -19.65 -23.94 6.06
N THR A 35 -20.21 -24.74 5.17
CA THR A 35 -20.02 -24.60 3.73
C THR A 35 -21.31 -24.73 2.96
N THR A 36 -21.43 -24.07 1.81
CA THR A 36 -22.50 -24.31 0.84
C THR A 36 -21.98 -24.14 -0.58
N GLU A 37 -22.63 -24.77 -1.56
CA GLU A 37 -22.28 -24.65 -2.98
C GLU A 37 -23.12 -23.54 -3.63
N VAL A 38 -22.46 -22.67 -4.39
CA VAL A 38 -23.11 -21.60 -5.16
C VAL A 38 -22.30 -21.32 -6.43
N PHE A 39 -22.96 -21.28 -7.58
CA PHE A 39 -22.37 -20.90 -8.88
C PHE A 39 -21.12 -21.74 -9.27
N GLY A 40 -21.07 -23.02 -8.89
CA GLY A 40 -19.91 -23.90 -9.12
C GLY A 40 -18.73 -23.68 -8.16
N CYS A 41 -18.91 -22.83 -7.15
CA CYS A 41 -17.95 -22.56 -6.09
C CYS A 41 -18.47 -23.09 -4.75
N TYR A 42 -17.56 -23.46 -3.86
CA TYR A 42 -17.91 -23.68 -2.45
C TYR A 42 -17.65 -22.39 -1.67
N LEU A 43 -18.64 -21.94 -0.91
CA LEU A 43 -18.53 -20.84 0.04
C LEU A 43 -18.30 -21.42 1.42
N GLY A 44 -17.25 -20.98 2.12
CA GLY A 44 -16.88 -21.46 3.45
C GLY A 44 -16.81 -20.33 4.48
N VAL A 45 -17.39 -20.54 5.65
CA VAL A 45 -17.38 -19.57 6.76
C VAL A 45 -16.16 -19.78 7.66
N GLN A 46 -15.41 -18.70 7.88
CA GLN A 46 -14.34 -18.58 8.86
C GLN A 46 -14.62 -17.40 9.79
N VAL A 47 -14.65 -17.70 11.08
CA VAL A 47 -14.88 -16.71 12.14
C VAL A 47 -13.69 -16.70 13.09
N ASP A 48 -13.50 -15.59 13.81
CA ASP A 48 -12.40 -15.50 14.78
C ASP A 48 -12.85 -16.03 16.15
N GLU A 49 -14.13 -15.94 16.48
CA GLU A 49 -14.70 -16.51 17.72
C GLU A 49 -16.19 -16.86 17.50
N VAL A 50 -16.63 -17.99 18.08
CA VAL A 50 -18.05 -18.36 18.21
C VAL A 50 -18.45 -18.08 19.66
N LEU A 51 -19.41 -17.17 19.85
CA LEU A 51 -19.86 -16.71 21.17
C LEU A 51 -21.07 -17.50 21.70
N SER A 52 -21.85 -18.09 20.79
CA SER A 52 -22.99 -18.95 21.08
C SER A 52 -23.24 -19.84 19.87
N ASP A 53 -23.55 -21.11 20.09
CA ASP A 53 -23.82 -22.09 19.03
C ASP A 53 -25.30 -22.14 18.63
N ASN A 54 -26.23 -21.86 19.56
CA ASN A 54 -27.67 -21.85 19.28
C ASN A 54 -28.43 -20.87 20.20
N PRO A 55 -28.93 -19.73 19.67
CA PRO A 55 -28.72 -19.26 18.31
C PRO A 55 -27.24 -18.95 18.07
N LEU A 56 -26.80 -19.09 16.82
CA LEU A 56 -25.42 -18.83 16.43
C LEU A 56 -25.13 -17.33 16.57
N ILE A 57 -24.06 -16.99 17.31
CA ILE A 57 -23.51 -15.65 17.43
C ILE A 57 -22.01 -15.75 17.18
N VAL A 58 -21.51 -14.99 16.21
CA VAL A 58 -20.10 -15.03 15.80
C VAL A 58 -19.46 -13.67 15.86
N LYS A 59 -18.15 -13.64 16.15
CA LYS A 59 -17.33 -12.43 16.14
C LYS A 59 -16.27 -12.51 15.06
N ILE A 60 -16.11 -11.41 14.34
CA ILE A 60 -15.11 -11.22 13.30
C ILE A 60 -14.24 -10.00 13.64
N LEU A 61 -12.94 -10.23 13.79
CA LEU A 61 -11.95 -9.21 14.08
C LEU A 61 -11.56 -8.44 12.81
N LYS A 62 -11.45 -7.12 12.95
CA LYS A 62 -11.14 -6.16 11.90
C LYS A 62 -10.04 -5.22 12.37
N SER A 63 -9.24 -4.75 11.42
CA SER A 63 -8.15 -3.79 11.65
C SER A 63 -8.49 -2.36 11.22
N GLY A 64 -9.62 -2.15 10.53
CA GLY A 64 -10.04 -0.85 10.03
C GLY A 64 -10.63 0.04 11.13
N LYS A 65 -10.59 1.36 10.93
CA LYS A 65 -11.17 2.35 11.87
C LYS A 65 -12.68 2.51 11.78
N LYS A 66 -13.29 1.99 10.71
CA LYS A 66 -14.73 2.11 10.46
C LYS A 66 -15.24 0.90 9.69
N ILE A 67 -16.53 0.66 9.82
CA ILE A 67 -17.26 -0.25 8.96
C ILE A 67 -17.43 0.39 7.56
N SER A 68 -17.04 -0.35 6.54
CA SER A 68 -17.34 -0.11 5.13
C SER A 68 -18.28 -1.16 4.55
N GLU A 69 -18.82 -0.87 3.36
CA GLU A 69 -19.75 -1.72 2.62
C GLU A 69 -19.30 -3.19 2.48
N TYR A 70 -18.02 -3.47 2.21
CA TYR A 70 -17.57 -4.87 2.06
C TYR A 70 -17.75 -5.72 3.34
N HIS A 71 -17.78 -5.11 4.54
CA HIS A 71 -18.09 -5.86 5.76
C HIS A 71 -19.57 -6.28 5.79
N MET A 72 -20.46 -5.47 5.21
CA MET A 72 -21.87 -5.85 5.09
C MET A 72 -22.05 -6.99 4.08
N LEU A 73 -21.28 -6.98 2.98
CA LEU A 73 -21.20 -8.11 2.07
C LEU A 73 -20.62 -9.36 2.74
N GLU A 74 -19.61 -9.20 3.59
CA GLU A 74 -19.04 -10.29 4.38
C GLU A 74 -20.04 -10.86 5.39
N GLY A 75 -20.81 -10.00 6.06
CA GLY A 75 -21.90 -10.42 6.95
C GLY A 75 -23.01 -11.15 6.20
N ALA A 76 -23.40 -10.64 5.02
CA ALA A 76 -24.33 -11.31 4.14
C ALA A 76 -23.82 -12.67 3.66
N PHE A 77 -22.51 -12.81 3.47
CA PHE A 77 -21.90 -14.08 3.10
C PHE A 77 -22.07 -15.09 4.22
N ILE A 78 -21.68 -14.73 5.45
CA ILE A 78 -21.81 -15.62 6.61
C ILE A 78 -23.27 -16.02 6.82
N ALA A 79 -24.18 -15.06 6.75
CA ALA A 79 -25.62 -15.30 6.88
C ALA A 79 -26.16 -16.22 5.79
N TYR A 80 -25.78 -16.00 4.53
CA TYR A 80 -26.22 -16.85 3.43
C TYR A 80 -25.78 -18.31 3.60
N VAL A 81 -24.51 -18.53 3.97
CA VAL A 81 -23.98 -19.89 4.19
C VAL A 81 -24.65 -20.56 5.40
N ALA A 82 -24.83 -19.82 6.51
CA ALA A 82 -25.49 -20.33 7.70
C ALA A 82 -26.97 -20.69 7.45
N GLU A 83 -27.74 -19.78 6.84
CA GLU A 83 -29.15 -20.01 6.51
C GLU A 83 -29.31 -21.18 5.50
N SER A 84 -28.35 -21.38 4.59
CA SER A 84 -28.34 -22.52 3.65
C SER A 84 -28.09 -23.87 4.32
N ASN A 85 -27.61 -23.88 5.56
CA ASN A 85 -27.37 -25.07 6.38
C ASN A 85 -28.39 -25.19 7.53
N ASP A 86 -29.52 -24.47 7.45
CA ASP A 86 -30.56 -24.43 8.49
C ASP A 86 -30.07 -23.97 9.88
N ILE A 87 -29.02 -23.13 9.91
CA ILE A 87 -28.46 -22.60 11.15
C ILE A 87 -29.11 -21.26 11.50
N ASP A 88 -29.63 -21.15 12.73
CA ASP A 88 -30.20 -19.91 13.26
C ASP A 88 -29.10 -18.91 13.63
N LEU A 89 -28.64 -18.14 12.64
CA LEU A 89 -27.70 -17.03 12.86
C LEU A 89 -28.43 -15.78 13.36
N ARG A 90 -28.21 -15.44 14.61
CA ARG A 90 -28.86 -14.29 15.26
C ARG A 90 -28.07 -12.99 15.11
N GLU A 91 -26.75 -13.06 15.24
CA GLU A 91 -25.92 -11.87 15.32
C GLU A 91 -24.49 -12.12 14.82
N ILE A 92 -23.94 -11.12 14.11
CA ILE A 92 -22.52 -11.07 13.73
C ILE A 92 -21.93 -9.80 14.36
N ILE A 93 -20.87 -9.96 15.13
CA ILE A 93 -20.16 -8.85 15.77
C ILE A 93 -18.88 -8.56 14.99
N PHE A 94 -18.82 -7.38 14.37
CA PHE A 94 -17.58 -6.86 13.79
C PHE A 94 -16.83 -6.05 14.83
N GLU A 95 -15.64 -6.50 15.21
CA GLU A 95 -14.86 -5.87 16.28
C GLU A 95 -13.49 -5.40 15.78
N SER A 96 -13.09 -4.21 16.20
CA SER A 96 -11.74 -3.68 16.00
C SER A 96 -11.30 -2.94 17.27
N THR A 97 -10.06 -2.47 17.30
CA THR A 97 -9.58 -1.57 18.36
C THR A 97 -10.32 -0.22 18.42
N TYR A 98 -11.14 0.10 17.41
CA TYR A 98 -11.82 1.40 17.28
C TYR A 98 -13.34 1.32 17.41
N TYR A 99 -13.93 0.14 17.24
CA TYR A 99 -15.38 -0.07 17.28
C TYR A 99 -15.72 -1.52 17.58
N SER A 100 -16.91 -1.73 18.13
CA SER A 100 -17.59 -3.03 18.15
C SER A 100 -19.00 -2.79 17.60
N VAL A 101 -19.33 -3.41 16.48
CA VAL A 101 -20.59 -3.21 15.75
C VAL A 101 -21.26 -4.54 15.53
N SER A 102 -22.41 -4.70 16.17
CA SER A 102 -23.31 -5.82 15.95
C SER A 102 -24.21 -5.57 14.76
N ILE A 103 -24.35 -6.58 13.90
CA ILE A 103 -25.34 -6.60 12.84
C ILE A 103 -26.25 -7.81 13.00
N THR A 104 -27.49 -7.67 12.55
CA THR A 104 -28.54 -8.69 12.63
C THR A 104 -29.18 -8.90 11.25
N ARG A 105 -30.20 -9.79 11.18
CA ARG A 105 -30.93 -10.12 9.95
C ARG A 105 -31.40 -8.91 9.16
N THR A 106 -31.85 -7.85 9.83
CA THR A 106 -32.29 -6.63 9.17
C THR A 106 -31.16 -5.92 8.44
N ASN A 107 -29.92 -6.00 8.91
CA ASN A 107 -28.77 -5.35 8.30
C ASN A 107 -28.28 -6.11 7.06
N TRP A 108 -27.96 -7.40 7.19
CA TRP A 108 -27.30 -8.16 6.11
C TRP A 108 -28.25 -8.55 4.98
N ARG A 109 -29.55 -8.69 5.25
CA ARG A 109 -30.55 -9.04 4.22
C ARG A 109 -30.55 -8.06 3.04
N HIS A 110 -30.28 -6.77 3.29
CA HIS A 110 -30.17 -5.76 2.24
C HIS A 110 -28.99 -5.97 1.28
N TYR A 111 -28.00 -6.78 1.68
CA TYR A 111 -26.77 -7.01 0.92
C TYR A 111 -26.73 -8.37 0.24
N ILE A 112 -27.68 -9.28 0.51
CA ILE A 112 -27.70 -10.64 -0.06
C ILE A 112 -27.75 -10.59 -1.59
N THR A 113 -28.65 -9.82 -2.19
CA THR A 113 -28.73 -9.72 -3.66
C THR A 113 -27.42 -9.19 -4.25
N LYS A 114 -26.84 -8.14 -3.66
CA LYS A 114 -25.57 -7.56 -4.12
C LYS A 114 -24.42 -8.55 -3.98
N LEU A 115 -24.38 -9.31 -2.89
CA LEU A 115 -23.41 -10.37 -2.68
C LEU A 115 -23.54 -11.46 -3.74
N LEU A 116 -24.76 -11.98 -3.98
CA LEU A 116 -24.98 -13.04 -4.96
C LEU A 116 -24.60 -12.58 -6.37
N SER A 117 -24.91 -11.33 -6.75
CA SER A 117 -24.43 -10.77 -8.02
C SER A 117 -22.90 -10.69 -8.09
N LEU A 118 -22.24 -10.28 -6.99
CA LEU A 118 -20.77 -10.25 -6.92
C LEU A 118 -20.16 -11.65 -7.06
N LEU A 119 -20.74 -12.65 -6.38
CA LEU A 119 -20.25 -14.02 -6.38
C LEU A 119 -20.52 -14.74 -7.70
N SER A 120 -21.69 -14.55 -8.31
CA SER A 120 -22.01 -15.08 -9.65
C SER A 120 -20.98 -14.57 -10.66
N TYR A 121 -20.77 -13.25 -10.74
CA TYR A 121 -19.74 -12.68 -11.60
C TYR A 121 -18.35 -13.26 -11.29
N PHE A 122 -17.97 -13.38 -10.02
CA PHE A 122 -16.64 -13.87 -9.65
C PHE A 122 -16.40 -15.36 -9.94
N CYS A 123 -17.44 -16.19 -9.78
CA CYS A 123 -17.35 -17.63 -9.97
C CYS A 123 -17.40 -18.02 -11.45
N GLU A 124 -18.25 -17.35 -12.23
CA GLU A 124 -18.45 -17.62 -13.65
C GLU A 124 -17.33 -17.02 -14.52
N GLU A 125 -16.78 -15.86 -14.14
CA GLU A 125 -15.76 -15.18 -14.92
C GLU A 125 -14.39 -15.89 -14.83
N SER A 126 -13.77 -16.01 -16.00
CA SER A 126 -12.44 -16.63 -16.15
C SER A 126 -11.34 -15.58 -16.19
N GLU A 127 -11.62 -14.40 -16.76
CA GLU A 127 -10.66 -13.31 -16.89
C GLU A 127 -11.20 -11.99 -16.31
N PHE A 128 -10.42 -11.38 -15.41
CA PHE A 128 -10.80 -10.12 -14.80
C PHE A 128 -10.00 -8.95 -15.37
N LYS A 129 -10.71 -7.88 -15.74
CA LYS A 129 -10.09 -6.63 -16.15
C LYS A 129 -9.17 -6.09 -15.04
N ILE A 130 -7.98 -5.67 -15.45
CA ILE A 130 -7.00 -5.08 -14.54
C ILE A 130 -7.48 -3.69 -14.11
N SER A 131 -7.52 -3.48 -12.80
CA SER A 131 -7.84 -2.20 -12.18
C SER A 131 -6.78 -1.82 -11.15
N LYS A 132 -6.42 -0.54 -11.10
CA LYS A 132 -5.50 -0.01 -10.10
C LYS A 132 -6.28 0.34 -8.84
N THR A 133 -6.00 -0.38 -7.76
CA THR A 133 -6.71 -0.23 -6.47
C THR A 133 -5.72 0.08 -5.35
N HIS A 134 -6.23 0.43 -4.17
CA HIS A 134 -5.39 0.64 -2.99
C HIS A 134 -4.65 -0.65 -2.55
N LEU A 135 -5.11 -1.83 -2.96
CA LEU A 135 -4.46 -3.11 -2.69
C LEU A 135 -3.16 -3.28 -3.49
N CYS A 136 -3.01 -2.59 -4.64
CA CYS A 136 -1.84 -2.73 -5.52
C CYS A 136 -0.52 -2.36 -4.84
N ARG A 137 -0.54 -1.52 -3.79
CA ARG A 137 0.68 -1.09 -3.07
C ARG A 137 1.46 -2.27 -2.50
N LEU A 138 0.75 -3.31 -2.07
CA LEU A 138 1.30 -4.46 -1.35
C LEU A 138 1.00 -5.78 -2.09
N CYS A 139 0.47 -5.67 -3.31
CA CYS A 139 0.10 -6.82 -4.13
C CYS A 139 1.32 -7.37 -4.87
N LYS A 140 1.60 -8.67 -4.68
CA LYS A 140 2.69 -9.38 -5.37
C LYS A 140 2.50 -9.45 -6.89
N TYR A 141 1.26 -9.40 -7.38
CA TYR A 141 0.95 -9.43 -8.82
C TYR A 141 0.97 -8.06 -9.50
N SER A 142 1.23 -6.97 -8.77
CA SER A 142 1.16 -5.60 -9.31
C SER A 142 2.09 -5.38 -10.52
N GLY A 143 3.29 -5.97 -10.50
CA GLY A 143 4.22 -5.93 -11.62
C GLY A 143 3.69 -6.64 -12.86
N GLN A 144 3.16 -7.86 -12.70
CA GLN A 144 2.54 -8.61 -13.80
C GLN A 144 1.35 -7.83 -14.39
N CYS A 145 0.44 -7.33 -13.55
CA CYS A 145 -0.67 -6.51 -14.00
C CYS A 145 -0.21 -5.27 -14.77
N PHE A 146 0.88 -4.64 -14.35
CA PHE A 146 1.45 -3.51 -15.07
C PHE A 146 1.94 -3.93 -16.46
N HIS A 147 2.74 -4.99 -16.58
CA HIS A 147 3.21 -5.49 -17.88
C HIS A 147 2.06 -5.83 -18.84
N GLU A 148 1.03 -6.52 -18.34
CA GLU A 148 -0.17 -6.81 -19.13
C GLU A 148 -0.87 -5.53 -19.62
N THR A 149 -0.99 -4.50 -18.76
CA THR A 149 -1.59 -3.23 -19.17
C THR A 149 -0.73 -2.44 -20.16
N VAL A 150 0.59 -2.55 -20.11
CA VAL A 150 1.48 -1.93 -21.10
C VAL A 150 1.25 -2.55 -22.47
N ASN A 151 1.15 -3.88 -22.56
CA ASN A 151 0.88 -4.59 -23.82
C ASN A 151 -0.49 -4.23 -24.44
N LEU A 152 -1.46 -3.88 -23.59
CA LEU A 152 -2.80 -3.44 -24.00
C LEU A 152 -2.89 -1.92 -24.22
N GLU A 153 -1.77 -1.20 -24.20
CA GLU A 153 -1.68 0.27 -24.25
C GLU A 153 -2.57 1.00 -23.22
N SER A 154 -2.86 0.36 -22.10
CA SER A 154 -3.86 0.84 -21.15
C SER A 154 -3.36 2.01 -20.30
N LEU A 155 -4.25 2.98 -20.08
CA LEU A 155 -4.00 4.17 -19.26
C LEU A 155 -4.01 3.89 -17.75
N THR A 156 -4.29 2.65 -17.33
CA THR A 156 -4.61 2.28 -15.93
C THR A 156 -3.49 2.60 -14.94
N PHE A 157 -2.23 2.46 -15.35
CA PHE A 157 -1.08 2.64 -14.46
C PHE A 157 -0.36 3.97 -14.57
N ILE A 158 -0.76 4.83 -15.53
CA ILE A 158 -0.18 6.18 -15.67
C ILE A 158 -0.35 6.95 -14.37
N GLN A 159 0.77 7.45 -13.84
CA GLN A 159 0.78 8.26 -12.64
C GLN A 159 0.01 9.56 -12.88
N GLY A 160 -0.89 9.91 -11.94
CA GLY A 160 -1.73 11.11 -12.05
C GLY A 160 -3.09 10.87 -12.72
N ILE A 161 -3.33 9.71 -13.35
CA ILE A 161 -4.67 9.31 -13.80
C ILE A 161 -5.44 8.66 -12.64
N LYS A 162 -6.63 9.21 -12.36
CA LYS A 162 -7.63 8.68 -11.41
C LYS A 162 -8.98 8.58 -12.13
N GLY A 163 -9.98 7.91 -11.52
CA GLY A 163 -11.29 7.62 -12.13
C GLY A 163 -11.89 8.76 -12.99
N LYS A 164 -12.08 9.95 -12.42
CA LYS A 164 -12.62 11.11 -13.17
C LYS A 164 -11.73 11.56 -14.35
N THR A 165 -10.41 11.48 -14.21
CA THR A 165 -9.49 11.82 -15.31
C THR A 165 -9.57 10.76 -16.41
N LEU A 166 -9.65 9.48 -16.04
CA LEU A 166 -9.79 8.38 -17.00
C LEU A 166 -11.13 8.46 -17.77
N GLU A 167 -12.24 8.69 -17.06
CA GLU A 167 -13.56 8.90 -17.68
C GLU A 167 -13.53 10.05 -18.69
N LYS A 168 -12.88 11.16 -18.30
CA LYS A 168 -12.76 12.33 -19.17
C LYS A 168 -11.89 12.05 -20.40
N LEU A 169 -10.75 11.37 -20.24
CA LEU A 169 -9.90 10.94 -21.36
C LEU A 169 -10.69 10.06 -22.34
N ASN A 170 -11.42 9.05 -21.82
CA ASN A 170 -12.26 8.19 -22.64
C ASN A 170 -13.33 8.97 -23.41
N SER A 171 -13.98 9.96 -22.77
CA SER A 171 -14.98 10.82 -23.44
C SER A 171 -14.39 11.69 -24.56
N MET A 172 -13.07 11.92 -24.55
CA MET A 172 -12.34 12.63 -25.59
C MET A 172 -11.80 11.70 -26.68
N GLY A 173 -12.05 10.39 -26.58
CA GLY A 173 -11.49 9.37 -27.48
C GLY A 173 -10.04 9.01 -27.19
N ILE A 174 -9.49 9.38 -26.02
CA ILE A 174 -8.12 9.05 -25.62
C ILE A 174 -8.18 7.77 -24.78
N THR A 175 -7.84 6.63 -25.39
CA THR A 175 -7.98 5.31 -24.75
C THR A 175 -6.68 4.53 -24.66
N SER A 176 -5.62 4.96 -25.37
CA SER A 176 -4.31 4.32 -25.41
C SER A 176 -3.15 5.22 -24.99
N LEU A 177 -2.01 4.64 -24.61
CA LEU A 177 -0.76 5.36 -24.34
C LEU A 177 -0.34 6.22 -25.54
N ARG A 178 -0.50 5.72 -26.77
CA ARG A 178 -0.18 6.47 -27.99
C ARG A 178 -1.14 7.63 -28.24
N ASP A 179 -2.41 7.53 -27.84
CA ASP A 179 -3.35 8.65 -27.92
C ASP A 179 -2.92 9.82 -27.03
N ILE A 180 -2.35 9.53 -25.85
CA ILE A 180 -1.82 10.58 -24.96
C ILE A 180 -0.72 11.39 -25.66
N ILE A 181 0.11 10.73 -26.47
CA ILE A 181 1.20 11.37 -27.22
C ILE A 181 0.65 12.12 -28.42
N SER A 182 -0.17 11.47 -29.25
CA SER A 182 -0.66 12.04 -30.52
C SER A 182 -1.68 13.15 -30.33
N MET A 183 -2.43 13.14 -29.23
CA MET A 183 -3.49 14.10 -28.92
C MET A 183 -3.06 15.13 -27.85
N TYR A 184 -1.76 15.41 -27.76
CA TYR A 184 -1.18 16.33 -26.77
C TYR A 184 -1.90 17.70 -26.69
N GLU A 185 -2.19 18.33 -27.82
CA GLU A 185 -2.87 19.63 -27.85
C GLU A 185 -4.30 19.57 -27.27
N LYS A 186 -5.02 18.44 -27.46
CA LYS A 186 -6.33 18.23 -26.83
C LYS A 186 -6.19 18.08 -25.32
N LEU A 187 -5.17 17.36 -24.85
CA LEU A 187 -4.87 17.23 -23.42
C LEU A 187 -4.55 18.59 -22.80
N LYS A 188 -3.70 19.39 -23.46
CA LYS A 188 -3.31 20.72 -23.02
C LYS A 188 -4.53 21.64 -22.89
N LYS A 189 -5.43 21.63 -23.87
CA LYS A 189 -6.67 22.42 -23.83
C LYS A 189 -7.60 22.03 -22.69
N GLU A 190 -7.72 20.75 -22.38
CA GLU A 190 -8.64 20.26 -21.36
C GLU A 190 -8.08 20.32 -19.93
N PHE A 191 -6.80 19.96 -19.76
CA PHE A 191 -6.19 19.76 -18.45
C PHE A 191 -5.14 20.80 -18.07
N GLY A 192 -4.77 21.70 -18.99
CA GLY A 192 -3.67 22.64 -18.86
C GLY A 192 -2.31 22.04 -19.20
N GLU A 193 -1.34 22.91 -19.52
CA GLU A 193 0.01 22.54 -19.94
C GLU A 193 0.69 21.58 -18.96
N GLU A 194 0.72 21.92 -17.68
CA GLU A 194 1.47 21.15 -16.67
C GLU A 194 0.98 19.70 -16.57
N LYS A 195 -0.34 19.49 -16.55
CA LYS A 195 -0.91 18.14 -16.45
C LYS A 195 -0.76 17.38 -17.77
N ALA A 196 -0.92 18.05 -18.92
CA ALA A 196 -0.71 17.44 -20.22
C ALA A 196 0.73 16.97 -20.40
N GLN A 197 1.72 17.81 -20.07
CA GLN A 197 3.15 17.44 -20.08
C GLN A 197 3.40 16.20 -19.22
N ARG A 198 2.94 16.20 -17.97
CA ARG A 198 3.12 15.03 -17.09
C ARG A 198 2.56 13.76 -17.70
N LEU A 199 1.33 13.78 -18.20
CA LEU A 199 0.73 12.61 -18.85
C LEU A 199 1.53 12.14 -20.06
N TYR A 200 1.97 13.08 -20.90
CA TYR A 200 2.81 12.83 -22.07
C TYR A 200 4.11 12.12 -21.70
N TYR A 201 4.86 12.66 -20.74
CA TYR A 201 6.13 12.08 -20.31
C TYR A 201 5.97 10.73 -19.63
N HIS A 202 4.90 10.52 -18.84
CA HIS A 202 4.60 9.20 -18.30
C HIS A 202 4.24 8.18 -19.38
N ALA A 203 3.46 8.57 -20.40
CA ALA A 203 3.14 7.68 -21.52
C ALA A 203 4.41 7.32 -22.31
N ASN A 204 5.24 8.30 -22.67
CA ASN A 204 6.53 8.08 -23.33
C ASN A 204 7.45 7.18 -22.50
N SER A 205 7.58 7.44 -21.20
CA SER A 205 8.42 6.63 -20.32
C SER A 205 8.00 5.16 -20.31
N ILE A 206 6.69 4.89 -20.30
CA ILE A 206 6.12 3.54 -20.36
C ILE A 206 6.39 2.89 -21.72
N ILE A 207 6.14 3.60 -22.83
CA ILE A 207 6.32 3.07 -24.19
C ILE A 207 7.80 2.75 -24.46
N GLU A 208 8.70 3.66 -24.11
CA GLU A 208 10.15 3.50 -24.34
C GLU A 208 10.83 2.65 -23.27
N ASN A 209 10.11 2.29 -22.20
CA ASN A 209 10.60 1.60 -21.02
C ASN A 209 11.87 2.25 -20.45
N LYS A 210 11.88 3.58 -20.35
CA LYS A 210 13.02 4.39 -19.89
C LYS A 210 12.59 5.49 -18.93
N PRO A 211 13.44 5.88 -17.96
CA PRO A 211 13.15 7.04 -17.14
C PRO A 211 13.20 8.31 -18.01
N VAL A 212 12.28 9.24 -17.77
CA VAL A 212 12.28 10.54 -18.45
C VAL A 212 12.23 11.65 -17.41
N LEU A 213 13.25 12.52 -17.41
CA LEU A 213 13.26 13.73 -16.60
C LEU A 213 12.50 14.81 -17.36
N PHE A 214 11.29 15.15 -16.90
CA PHE A 214 10.45 16.13 -17.57
C PHE A 214 10.54 17.53 -16.95
N LYS A 215 11.19 17.64 -15.79
CA LYS A 215 11.49 18.91 -15.15
C LYS A 215 12.87 18.83 -14.52
N LYS A 216 13.69 19.86 -14.68
CA LYS A 216 15.03 19.92 -14.10
C LYS A 216 14.97 19.72 -12.59
N VAL A 217 15.87 18.89 -12.07
CA VAL A 217 16.09 18.69 -10.63
C VAL A 217 17.48 19.25 -10.33
N ASP A 218 17.55 20.21 -9.41
CA ASP A 218 18.82 20.72 -8.91
C ASP A 218 19.61 19.62 -8.23
N LYS A 219 20.94 19.66 -8.38
CA LYS A 219 21.83 18.66 -7.79
C LYS A 219 21.62 18.60 -6.28
N LEU A 220 21.24 17.42 -5.79
CA LEU A 220 21.03 17.14 -4.39
C LEU A 220 22.39 16.86 -3.73
N SER A 221 22.67 17.53 -2.61
CA SER A 221 23.88 17.29 -1.83
C SER A 221 23.81 15.94 -1.10
N ASP A 222 24.96 15.43 -0.65
CA ASP A 222 24.95 14.33 0.31
C ASP A 222 24.20 14.72 1.59
N GLY A 223 23.56 13.74 2.22
CA GLY A 223 22.70 13.97 3.36
C GLY A 223 22.54 12.78 4.28
N ILE A 224 21.61 12.94 5.21
CA ILE A 224 21.19 11.93 6.16
C ILE A 224 19.92 11.28 5.63
N TYR A 225 19.80 9.96 5.72
CA TYR A 225 18.59 9.25 5.29
C TYR A 225 17.87 8.69 6.49
N LEU A 226 16.56 8.90 6.55
CA LEU A 226 15.72 8.57 7.69
C LEU A 226 14.54 7.70 7.28
N ASP A 227 14.33 6.63 8.03
CA ASP A 227 13.14 5.78 7.96
C ASP A 227 12.65 5.43 9.38
N ILE A 228 11.34 5.24 9.55
CA ILE A 228 10.72 4.97 10.86
C ILE A 228 9.83 3.74 10.77
N GLU A 229 10.06 2.78 11.67
CA GLU A 229 9.17 1.66 11.89
C GLU A 229 8.28 1.88 13.10
N SER A 230 6.99 1.59 12.91
CA SER A 230 5.96 1.84 13.92
C SER A 230 5.02 0.66 14.08
N TYR A 231 4.67 0.36 15.32
CA TYR A 231 3.65 -0.62 15.66
C TYR A 231 2.29 0.06 15.82
N THR A 232 1.52 0.04 14.73
CA THR A 232 0.24 0.78 14.62
C THR A 232 -0.80 0.44 15.70
N PRO A 233 -0.93 -0.79 16.23
CA PRO A 233 -1.94 -1.08 17.26
C PRO A 233 -1.76 -0.28 18.55
N PHE A 234 -0.53 0.05 18.92
CA PHE A 234 -0.22 0.86 20.12
C PHE A 234 0.30 2.25 19.78
N ASP A 235 0.25 2.63 18.49
CA ASP A 235 0.75 3.92 18.02
C ASP A 235 2.19 4.23 18.46
N PHE A 236 3.03 3.20 18.44
CA PHE A 236 4.39 3.19 19.00
C PHE A 236 5.44 3.21 17.88
N ASP A 237 6.27 4.26 17.82
CA ASP A 237 7.46 4.34 16.96
C ASP A 237 8.64 3.68 17.65
N TYR A 238 8.99 2.47 17.23
CA TYR A 238 9.95 1.65 17.97
C TYR A 238 11.35 1.70 17.36
N LEU A 239 11.51 2.05 16.08
CA LEU A 239 12.82 2.13 15.44
C LEU A 239 12.89 3.34 14.51
N PHE A 240 13.92 4.17 14.71
CA PHE A 240 14.30 5.24 13.80
C PHE A 240 15.65 4.89 13.19
N GLY A 241 15.63 4.53 11.91
CA GLY A 241 16.83 4.20 11.14
C GLY A 241 17.47 5.44 10.57
N VAL A 242 18.77 5.61 10.81
CA VAL A 242 19.55 6.69 10.22
C VAL A 242 20.71 6.13 9.40
N LEU A 243 20.88 6.63 8.19
CA LEU A 243 22.09 6.43 7.40
C LEU A 243 22.84 7.76 7.28
N GLU A 244 24.08 7.80 7.77
CA GLU A 244 24.99 8.94 7.66
C GLU A 244 26.35 8.44 7.17
N ASN A 245 26.86 8.98 6.06
CA ASN A 245 28.16 8.63 5.49
C ASN A 245 28.35 7.10 5.30
N GLY A 246 27.32 6.42 4.79
CA GLY A 246 27.31 4.97 4.58
C GLY A 246 27.14 4.11 5.83
N ARG A 247 27.15 4.71 7.03
CA ARG A 247 26.98 4.02 8.30
C ARG A 247 25.51 4.04 8.74
N TYR A 248 24.96 2.85 8.99
CA TYR A 248 23.63 2.68 9.58
C TYR A 248 23.67 2.83 11.10
N ILE A 249 22.75 3.61 11.65
CA ILE A 249 22.65 3.97 13.07
C ILE A 249 21.19 3.82 13.50
N PRO A 250 20.83 2.69 14.13
CA PRO A 250 19.47 2.48 14.63
C PRO A 250 19.27 3.17 15.98
N PHE A 251 18.18 3.92 16.12
CA PHE A 251 17.66 4.38 17.40
C PHE A 251 16.44 3.52 17.75
N LEU A 252 16.64 2.52 18.62
CA LEU A 252 15.63 1.52 18.97
C LEU A 252 15.03 1.80 20.35
N ALA A 253 13.71 1.98 20.40
CA ALA A 253 12.93 1.92 21.63
C ALA A 253 12.46 0.47 21.82
N THR A 254 12.91 -0.18 22.89
CA THR A 254 12.56 -1.59 23.17
C THR A 254 11.11 -1.78 23.61
N ASP A 255 10.50 -0.73 24.12
CA ASP A 255 9.14 -0.70 24.64
C ASP A 255 8.60 0.75 24.66
N PRO A 256 7.28 0.96 24.79
CA PRO A 256 6.68 2.29 24.76
C PRO A 256 7.23 3.28 25.80
N SER A 257 7.77 2.81 26.94
CA SER A 257 8.37 3.70 27.95
C SER A 257 9.68 4.34 27.47
N LYS A 258 10.37 3.68 26.52
CA LYS A 258 11.63 4.15 25.93
C LYS A 258 11.43 5.03 24.69
N GLU A 259 10.22 5.14 24.17
CA GLU A 259 9.91 5.93 22.96
C GLU A 259 10.35 7.40 23.12
N ARG A 260 10.02 8.02 24.25
CA ARG A 260 10.41 9.42 24.55
C ARG A 260 11.93 9.62 24.51
N TYR A 261 12.65 8.82 25.28
CA TYR A 261 14.11 8.92 25.38
C TYR A 261 14.79 8.69 24.03
N THR A 262 14.28 7.72 23.26
CA THR A 262 14.78 7.42 21.91
C THR A 262 14.53 8.58 20.97
N PHE A 263 13.33 9.17 21.01
CA PHE A 263 12.97 10.33 20.20
C PHE A 263 13.82 11.58 20.54
N GLU A 264 14.02 11.88 21.84
CA GLU A 264 14.88 12.97 22.28
C GLU A 264 16.33 12.80 21.78
N ASN A 265 16.85 11.57 21.80
CA ASN A 265 18.21 11.26 21.34
C ASN A 265 18.37 11.43 19.83
N ILE A 266 17.43 10.96 19.01
CA ILE A 266 17.52 11.16 17.56
C ILE A 266 17.36 12.63 17.19
N VAL A 267 16.46 13.39 17.84
CA VAL A 267 16.35 14.84 17.63
C VAL A 267 17.68 15.52 17.95
N LYS A 268 18.25 15.26 19.12
CA LYS A 268 19.57 15.80 19.52
C LYS A 268 20.69 15.38 18.55
N TYR A 269 20.63 14.16 18.03
CA TYR A 269 21.58 13.69 17.03
C TYR A 269 21.46 14.48 15.74
N LEU A 270 20.24 14.65 15.20
CA LEU A 270 19.97 15.37 13.95
C LEU A 270 20.23 16.86 14.06
N GLU A 271 19.95 17.50 15.21
CA GLU A 271 20.20 18.93 15.43
C GLU A 271 21.68 19.31 15.43
N LYS A 272 22.58 18.35 15.70
CA LYS A 272 24.03 18.55 15.61
C LYS A 272 24.56 18.53 14.17
N ARG A 273 23.69 18.34 13.18
CA ARG A 273 24.02 18.24 11.75
C ARG A 273 23.33 19.33 10.96
N GLN A 274 23.97 19.68 9.84
CA GLN A 274 23.51 20.72 8.92
C GLN A 274 23.06 20.14 7.57
N GLN A 275 23.37 18.87 7.29
CA GLN A 275 23.01 18.24 6.03
C GLN A 275 21.49 18.05 5.88
N PRO A 276 20.96 17.97 4.64
CA PRO A 276 19.58 17.58 4.39
C PRO A 276 19.25 16.22 5.01
N ILE A 277 18.00 16.05 5.42
CA ILE A 277 17.43 14.79 5.91
C ILE A 277 16.46 14.29 4.85
N TYR A 278 16.93 13.36 4.04
CA TYR A 278 16.12 12.69 3.02
C TYR A 278 15.23 11.64 3.67
N HIS A 279 13.95 11.69 3.33
CA HIS A 279 12.96 10.70 3.75
C HIS A 279 12.00 10.42 2.59
N PHE A 280 11.25 9.32 2.66
CA PHE A 280 10.38 8.90 1.58
C PHE A 280 8.91 9.11 1.93
N HIS A 281 8.28 10.13 1.34
CA HIS A 281 6.89 10.51 1.57
C HIS A 281 6.65 11.19 2.93
N ASN A 282 5.43 11.66 3.20
CA ASN A 282 5.14 12.49 4.38
C ASN A 282 5.17 11.78 5.75
N TYR A 283 5.45 10.47 5.83
CA TYR A 283 5.22 9.71 7.07
C TYR A 283 6.17 10.15 8.20
N GLU A 284 7.46 10.25 7.90
CA GLU A 284 8.51 10.50 8.90
C GLU A 284 8.33 11.87 9.54
N ILE A 285 8.15 12.91 8.72
CA ILE A 285 7.90 14.28 9.20
C ILE A 285 6.61 14.39 10.01
N MET A 286 5.57 13.61 9.67
CA MET A 286 4.34 13.55 10.47
C MET A 286 4.56 12.89 11.82
N ARG A 287 5.33 11.79 11.89
CA ARG A 287 5.69 11.14 13.16
C ARG A 287 6.54 12.06 14.04
N PHE A 288 7.55 12.74 13.47
CA PHE A 288 8.34 13.73 14.21
C PHE A 288 7.47 14.84 14.84
N LYS A 289 6.58 15.47 14.06
CA LYS A 289 5.65 16.49 14.58
C LYS A 289 4.72 15.94 15.66
N LYS A 290 4.26 14.71 15.49
CA LYS A 290 3.40 14.02 16.45
C LYS A 290 4.12 13.74 17.77
N LEU A 291 5.31 13.16 17.72
CA LEU A 291 6.12 12.84 18.90
C LEU A 291 6.60 14.11 19.62
N SER A 292 6.95 15.15 18.86
CA SER A 292 7.24 16.49 19.40
C SER A 292 6.09 17.00 20.26
N LYS A 293 4.85 16.96 19.74
CA LYS A 293 3.66 17.33 20.52
C LYS A 293 3.41 16.39 21.70
N LYS A 294 3.56 15.08 21.50
CA LYS A 294 3.33 14.04 22.52
C LYS A 294 4.27 14.20 23.73
N TYR A 295 5.53 14.55 23.50
CA TYR A 295 6.56 14.58 24.54
C TYR A 295 7.06 15.97 24.93
N GLY A 296 6.57 17.03 24.29
CA GLY A 296 7.03 18.40 24.57
C GLY A 296 8.47 18.66 24.10
N VAL A 297 8.94 17.91 23.10
CA VAL A 297 10.28 18.11 22.51
C VAL A 297 10.18 19.16 21.42
N ASN A 298 10.90 20.28 21.58
CA ASN A 298 10.92 21.34 20.57
C ASN A 298 11.72 20.88 19.34
N LEU A 299 11.12 21.01 18.15
CA LEU A 299 11.82 20.82 16.89
C LEU A 299 12.15 22.19 16.31
N SER A 300 13.44 22.52 16.22
CA SER A 300 13.88 23.79 15.63
C SER A 300 13.38 23.94 14.18
N LYS A 301 13.08 25.18 13.78
CA LYS A 301 12.69 25.49 12.39
C LYS A 301 13.77 25.06 11.40
N GLU A 302 15.03 25.20 11.80
CA GLU A 302 16.22 24.80 11.05
C GLU A 302 16.28 23.27 10.84
N LEU A 303 16.00 22.47 11.87
CA LEU A 303 15.85 21.01 11.72
C LEU A 303 14.74 20.68 10.72
N LEU A 304 13.56 21.28 10.88
CA LEU A 304 12.40 20.99 10.03
C LEU A 304 12.62 21.40 8.57
N SER A 305 13.35 22.48 8.30
CA SER A 305 13.66 22.92 6.94
C SER A 305 14.62 21.99 6.18
N ARG A 306 15.34 21.11 6.90
CA ARG A 306 16.25 20.14 6.28
C ARG A 306 15.55 18.86 5.80
N PHE A 307 14.29 18.62 6.17
CA PHE A 307 13.55 17.44 5.70
C PHE A 307 13.21 17.58 4.21
N VAL A 308 13.75 16.67 3.40
CA VAL A 308 13.54 16.61 1.96
C VAL A 308 12.78 15.34 1.59
N ASP A 309 11.58 15.52 1.05
CA ASP A 309 10.71 14.44 0.63
C ASP A 309 11.09 13.96 -0.78
N VAL A 310 11.81 12.84 -0.85
CA VAL A 310 12.32 12.26 -2.10
C VAL A 310 11.17 11.82 -3.02
N TYR A 311 10.03 11.40 -2.46
CA TYR A 311 8.86 11.04 -3.26
C TYR A 311 8.32 12.24 -4.03
N LYS A 312 8.28 13.44 -3.43
CA LYS A 312 7.82 14.65 -4.12
C LYS A 312 8.73 15.04 -5.29
N ILE A 313 10.04 14.82 -5.15
CA ILE A 313 10.99 15.07 -6.23
C ILE A 313 10.70 14.12 -7.40
N TYR A 314 10.69 12.81 -7.16
CA TYR A 314 10.36 11.83 -8.21
C TYR A 314 8.99 12.09 -8.85
N ALA A 315 7.93 12.22 -8.05
CA ALA A 315 6.57 12.42 -8.56
C ALA A 315 6.37 13.75 -9.30
N GLY A 316 7.23 14.74 -9.06
CA GLY A 316 7.17 16.07 -9.67
C GLY A 316 8.08 16.28 -10.87
N HIS A 317 9.05 15.39 -11.11
CA HIS A 317 10.13 15.63 -12.07
C HIS A 317 10.47 14.43 -12.96
N VAL A 318 10.18 13.20 -12.53
CA VAL A 318 10.63 11.99 -13.22
C VAL A 318 9.44 11.11 -13.58
N ALA A 319 9.30 10.81 -14.86
CA ALA A 319 8.41 9.77 -15.37
C ALA A 319 9.17 8.43 -15.40
N LEU A 320 8.57 7.39 -14.83
CA LEU A 320 9.12 6.04 -14.72
C LEU A 320 8.11 5.01 -15.22
N PRO A 321 8.55 3.94 -15.90
CA PRO A 321 7.70 2.86 -16.39
C PRO A 321 7.44 1.82 -15.29
N ILE A 322 6.78 2.24 -14.21
CA ILE A 322 6.56 1.40 -13.03
C ILE A 322 5.10 1.41 -12.55
N PRO A 323 4.61 0.32 -11.90
CA PRO A 323 3.23 0.24 -11.42
C PRO A 323 2.88 1.30 -10.36
N SER A 324 3.87 1.74 -9.58
CA SER A 324 3.66 2.66 -8.47
C SER A 324 4.95 3.40 -8.12
N TYR A 325 4.82 4.59 -7.54
CA TYR A 325 5.92 5.40 -7.04
C TYR A 325 6.22 5.10 -5.56
N SER A 326 6.22 3.81 -5.19
CA SER A 326 6.69 3.40 -3.88
C SER A 326 8.23 3.35 -3.86
N LEU A 327 8.86 3.50 -2.69
CA LEU A 327 10.31 3.37 -2.54
C LEU A 327 10.82 2.07 -3.19
N LYS A 328 10.17 0.95 -2.86
CA LYS A 328 10.50 -0.38 -3.40
C LYS A 328 10.40 -0.45 -4.92
N SER A 329 9.37 0.16 -5.51
CA SER A 329 9.19 0.16 -6.96
C SER A 329 10.25 0.98 -7.68
N ILE A 330 10.55 2.19 -7.18
CA ILE A 330 11.54 3.09 -7.79
C ILE A 330 12.94 2.50 -7.65
N ALA A 331 13.32 2.07 -6.45
CA ALA A 331 14.66 1.54 -6.22
C ALA A 331 14.93 0.26 -7.02
N ARG A 332 13.95 -0.67 -7.10
CA ARG A 332 14.07 -1.89 -7.93
C ARG A 332 14.17 -1.59 -9.41
N PHE A 333 13.45 -0.58 -9.91
CA PHE A 333 13.59 -0.14 -11.30
C PHE A 333 15.03 0.25 -11.64
N PHE A 334 15.71 0.93 -10.71
CA PHE A 334 17.12 1.28 -10.85
C PHE A 334 18.10 0.17 -10.42
N GLY A 335 17.62 -1.02 -10.08
CA GLY A 335 18.44 -2.20 -9.78
C GLY A 335 18.78 -2.42 -8.30
N PHE A 336 18.17 -1.69 -7.36
CA PHE A 336 18.34 -1.95 -5.93
C PHE A 336 17.55 -3.19 -5.48
N ASN A 337 18.19 -4.05 -4.71
CA ASN A 337 17.58 -5.24 -4.13
C ASN A 337 17.70 -5.21 -2.60
N TRP A 338 16.57 -5.41 -1.93
CA TRP A 338 16.55 -5.61 -0.48
C TRP A 338 17.22 -6.94 -0.15
N ARG A 339 17.94 -6.99 0.98
CA ARG A 339 18.59 -8.19 1.50
C ARG A 339 17.60 -9.12 2.22
N THR A 340 16.34 -8.70 2.36
CA THR A 340 15.27 -9.42 3.05
C THR A 340 13.98 -9.42 2.23
N ASP A 341 13.17 -10.46 2.40
CA ASP A 341 11.86 -10.61 1.75
C ASP A 341 10.73 -9.90 2.50
N ILE A 342 11.04 -9.30 3.66
CA ILE A 342 10.09 -8.49 4.41
C ILE A 342 9.54 -7.36 3.52
N ASN A 343 8.23 -7.14 3.62
CA ASN A 343 7.52 -5.99 3.12
C ASN A 343 6.83 -5.24 4.27
N GLY A 344 6.34 -4.02 3.99
CA GLY A 344 5.72 -3.17 5.01
C GLY A 344 4.44 -3.72 5.67
N LEU A 345 3.80 -4.77 5.15
CA LEU A 345 2.73 -5.49 5.88
C LEU A 345 3.31 -6.54 6.82
N SER A 346 4.32 -7.28 6.37
CA SER A 346 4.95 -8.32 7.20
C SER A 346 5.72 -7.74 8.38
N VAL A 347 6.31 -6.54 8.27
CA VAL A 347 7.11 -5.96 9.37
C VAL A 347 6.30 -5.79 10.67
N ILE A 348 5.01 -5.45 10.56
CA ILE A 348 4.10 -5.34 11.71
C ILE A 348 3.87 -6.72 12.36
N ASN A 349 3.73 -7.78 11.55
CA ASN A 349 3.57 -9.13 12.05
C ASN A 349 4.86 -9.66 12.68
N TYR A 350 6.02 -9.38 12.07
CA TYR A 350 7.33 -9.70 12.63
C TYR A 350 7.51 -9.01 13.98
N TYR A 351 7.17 -7.72 14.09
CA TYR A 351 7.25 -7.03 15.37
C TYR A 351 6.30 -7.62 16.42
N ARG A 352 5.06 -8.00 16.03
CA ARG A 352 4.14 -8.70 16.93
C ARG A 352 4.71 -10.04 17.40
N GLU A 353 5.31 -10.81 16.51
CA GLU A 353 5.96 -12.07 16.83
C GLU A 353 7.18 -11.87 17.75
N TYR A 354 7.98 -10.83 17.50
CA TYR A 354 9.06 -10.44 18.39
C TYR A 354 8.57 -10.10 19.80
N LEU A 355 7.47 -9.35 19.93
CA LEU A 355 6.86 -9.07 21.25
C LEU A 355 6.36 -10.34 21.95
N ALA A 356 5.82 -11.30 21.20
CA ALA A 356 5.31 -12.55 21.76
C ALA A 356 6.41 -13.54 22.16
N THR A 357 7.51 -13.58 21.41
CA THR A 357 8.56 -14.62 21.54
C THR A 357 9.86 -14.10 22.14
N ASN A 358 10.08 -12.79 22.15
CA ASN A 358 11.35 -12.12 22.43
C ASN A 358 12.52 -12.66 21.57
N ASN A 359 12.23 -13.19 20.37
CA ASN A 359 13.22 -13.78 19.50
C ASN A 359 14.08 -12.71 18.80
N LYS A 360 15.34 -12.59 19.20
CA LYS A 360 16.29 -11.61 18.67
C LYS A 360 16.59 -11.77 17.17
N SER A 361 16.35 -12.94 16.56
CA SER A 361 16.53 -13.09 15.11
C SER A 361 15.51 -12.25 14.33
N ILE A 362 14.28 -12.13 14.85
CA ILE A 362 13.21 -11.34 14.25
C ILE A 362 13.58 -9.86 14.28
N LEU A 363 14.08 -9.38 15.43
CA LEU A 363 14.55 -8.00 15.56
C LEU A 363 15.71 -7.69 14.59
N LYS A 364 16.64 -8.64 14.38
CA LYS A 364 17.72 -8.48 13.40
C LYS A 364 17.19 -8.32 11.98
N GLU A 365 16.17 -9.08 11.59
CA GLU A 365 15.54 -8.95 10.28
C GLU A 365 14.79 -7.61 10.13
N ILE A 366 14.13 -7.12 11.19
CA ILE A 366 13.50 -5.78 11.18
C ILE A 366 14.57 -4.69 11.00
N LEU A 367 15.68 -4.75 11.74
CA LEU A 367 16.79 -3.81 11.60
C LEU A 367 17.39 -3.83 10.19
N LYS A 368 17.53 -5.02 9.61
CA LYS A 368 18.04 -5.21 8.24
C LYS A 368 17.08 -4.64 7.20
N TYR A 369 15.77 -4.83 7.37
CA TYR A 369 14.73 -4.24 6.53
C TYR A 369 14.78 -2.71 6.57
N ASN A 370 14.81 -2.11 7.76
CA ASN A 370 14.88 -0.66 7.92
C ASN A 370 16.21 -0.08 7.41
N GLU A 371 17.33 -0.79 7.58
CA GLU A 371 18.61 -0.41 6.96
C GLU A 371 18.51 -0.41 5.42
N ASP A 372 17.82 -1.40 4.82
CA ASP A 372 17.61 -1.43 3.37
C ASP A 372 16.74 -0.25 2.90
N ASP A 373 15.75 0.19 3.67
CA ASP A 373 14.90 1.33 3.29
C ASP A 373 15.68 2.66 3.28
N VAL A 374 16.55 2.92 4.27
CA VAL A 374 17.42 4.11 4.24
C VAL A 374 18.49 4.04 3.15
N ARG A 375 19.05 2.84 2.88
CA ARG A 375 20.01 2.63 1.78
C ARG A 375 19.36 2.74 0.41
N ALA A 376 18.13 2.25 0.25
CA ALA A 376 17.35 2.43 -0.96
C ALA A 376 17.05 3.90 -1.21
N THR A 377 16.74 4.66 -0.15
CA THR A 377 16.52 6.11 -0.24
C THR A 377 17.79 6.84 -0.69
N GLU A 378 18.95 6.51 -0.12
CA GLU A 378 20.26 7.01 -0.59
C GLU A 378 20.50 6.68 -2.07
N PHE A 379 20.26 5.42 -2.45
CA PHE A 379 20.47 4.96 -3.80
C PHE A 379 19.63 5.75 -4.81
N ILE A 380 18.34 5.98 -4.55
CA ILE A 380 17.49 6.72 -5.47
C ILE A 380 17.81 8.22 -5.50
N VAL A 381 18.33 8.82 -4.42
CA VAL A 381 18.85 10.20 -4.46
C VAL A 381 20.07 10.29 -5.37
N LYS A 382 20.99 9.32 -5.31
CA LYS A 382 22.12 9.24 -6.25
C LYS A 382 21.63 9.10 -7.70
N LYS A 383 20.61 8.28 -7.94
CA LYS A 383 19.99 8.14 -9.28
C LYS A 383 19.32 9.41 -9.79
N LEU A 384 18.71 10.21 -8.92
CA LEU A 384 18.20 11.53 -9.30
C LEU A 384 19.33 12.44 -9.82
N ASN A 385 20.47 12.49 -9.11
CA ASN A 385 21.61 13.28 -9.54
C ASN A 385 22.18 12.80 -10.89
N GLU A 386 22.33 11.49 -11.08
CA GLU A 386 22.77 10.90 -12.37
C GLU A 386 21.82 11.30 -13.52
N LEU A 387 20.49 11.24 -13.30
CA LEU A 387 19.49 11.62 -14.30
C LEU A 387 19.54 13.12 -14.65
N SER A 388 19.84 13.98 -13.68
CA SER A 388 20.03 15.41 -13.93
C SER A 388 21.26 15.69 -14.78
N GLU A 389 22.37 15.00 -14.55
CA GLU A 389 23.64 15.21 -15.28
C GLU A 389 23.56 14.74 -16.75
N ILE A 390 22.82 13.67 -17.05
CA ILE A 390 22.64 13.18 -18.43
C ILE A 390 21.88 14.19 -19.29
N ASN A 391 20.87 14.86 -18.73
CA ASN A 391 20.07 15.83 -19.48
C ASN A 391 20.80 17.15 -19.74
N GLU A 392 21.78 17.52 -18.92
CA GLU A 392 22.62 18.71 -19.18
C GLU A 392 23.60 18.49 -20.33
N ASN A 393 24.02 17.25 -20.60
CA ASN A 393 24.97 16.92 -21.66
C ASN A 393 24.31 16.50 -22.99
N GLY A 394 23.02 16.16 -23.00
CA GLY A 394 22.27 15.72 -24.19
C GLY A 394 21.38 16.79 -24.84
N GLY A 395 21.42 18.03 -24.34
CA GLY A 395 20.59 19.15 -24.80
C GLY A 395 21.32 20.21 -25.61
N ASN A 396 22.36 19.83 -26.38
CA ASN A 396 23.02 20.69 -27.39
C ASN A 396 22.65 20.25 -28.81
#